data_AF-A0A7G7CNG9-F1
#
_entry.id   AF-A0A7G7CNG9-F1
#
_cell.length_a   1.000
_cell.length_b   1.000
_cell.length_c   1.000
_cell.angle_alpha   90.00
_cell.angle_beta   90.00
_cell.angle_gamma   90.00
#
_symmetry.space_group_name_H-M   'P 1'
#
loop_
_entity.id
_entity.type
_entity.pdbx_description
1 polymer ?
#
loop_
_entity_poly.entity_id
_entity_poly.type
_entity_poly.pdbx_seq_one_letter_code
_entity_poly.pdbx_strand_id
1 'polypeptide(L)'
;MSSTTTATRAKAARPKRFDARFFLALIVVLALLVASLLTGEYDIFRDEFGLEMFNMTRVPRTIALVLAGAAMAMSGLVMQLLTQNRFVEPTTTGTTEWAGLGLLFAMVFFPDATVLQRMLSAVVFSFVGTMIFFQFLRRVTLRSSLIVPIIGIMLGAVVGSVSTFFALLADALQSLGIWFMGSFTSVIAGQYEVLWVVLLMLVAVYFYADKLTVAGLGEDVATNVGLNYDRIILIGTGLISIATGVVTVVVGSLPFLGLIVPNIVAMFRGDDLRSNLPWVCLLGVGIVTACDLLGRIIIAPFEIPVSVILGLVGAVVFIVLIVRQSKNGK
;
A
#
# COMPACT_ATOMS: atom_id res chain seq x y z
N MET A 1 -40.84 -9.96 -44.67
CA MET A 1 -41.03 -10.44 -43.28
C MET A 1 -39.70 -10.29 -42.57
N SER A 2 -39.56 -9.22 -41.79
CA SER A 2 -38.37 -8.89 -40.99
C SER A 2 -38.48 -9.61 -39.65
N SER A 3 -37.58 -10.54 -39.37
CA SER A 3 -37.47 -11.21 -38.07
C SER A 3 -36.45 -10.46 -37.21
N THR A 4 -36.97 -9.55 -36.38
CA THR A 4 -36.21 -8.88 -35.31
C THR A 4 -35.94 -9.88 -34.19
N THR A 5 -34.71 -10.42 -34.14
CA THR A 5 -34.24 -11.24 -33.02
C THR A 5 -33.96 -10.33 -31.82
N THR A 6 -34.91 -10.27 -30.89
CA THR A 6 -34.74 -9.64 -29.57
C THR A 6 -33.76 -10.46 -28.74
N ALA A 7 -32.48 -10.11 -28.81
CA ALA A 7 -31.47 -10.63 -27.89
C ALA A 7 -31.74 -10.09 -26.47
N THR A 8 -32.33 -10.93 -25.63
CA THR A 8 -32.46 -10.70 -24.18
C THR A 8 -31.06 -10.52 -23.58
N ARG A 9 -30.68 -9.27 -23.34
CA ARG A 9 -29.44 -8.90 -22.65
C ARG A 9 -29.53 -9.39 -21.21
N ALA A 10 -28.97 -10.57 -20.92
CA ALA A 10 -28.89 -11.10 -19.57
C ALA A 10 -28.21 -10.04 -18.67
N LYS A 11 -28.92 -9.56 -17.64
CA LYS A 11 -28.36 -8.68 -16.62
C LYS A 11 -27.23 -9.46 -15.93
N ALA A 12 -25.98 -9.11 -16.22
CA ALA A 12 -24.83 -9.63 -15.50
C ALA A 12 -25.04 -9.33 -14.00
N ALA A 13 -25.23 -10.39 -13.20
CA ALA A 13 -25.43 -10.26 -11.77
C ALA A 13 -24.18 -9.63 -11.15
N ARG A 14 -24.34 -8.54 -10.40
CA ARG A 14 -23.22 -7.93 -9.66
C ARG A 14 -22.61 -9.00 -8.75
N PRO A 15 -21.28 -9.22 -8.77
CA PRO A 15 -20.65 -10.17 -7.88
C PRO A 15 -21.01 -9.80 -6.43
N LYS A 16 -21.57 -10.75 -5.68
CA LYS A 16 -21.98 -10.52 -4.29
C LYS A 16 -20.76 -10.10 -3.48
N ARG A 17 -20.91 -9.10 -2.60
CA ARG A 17 -19.78 -8.54 -1.82
C ARG A 17 -19.17 -9.61 -0.90
N PHE A 18 -20.01 -10.45 -0.32
CA PHE A 18 -19.64 -11.50 0.62
C PHE A 18 -20.12 -12.86 0.09
N ASP A 19 -19.18 -13.63 -0.46
CA ASP A 19 -19.40 -15.00 -0.92
C ASP A 19 -18.70 -16.00 0.01
N ALA A 20 -18.98 -17.30 -0.12
CA ALA A 20 -18.31 -18.34 0.68
C ALA A 20 -16.78 -18.25 0.64
N ARG A 21 -16.21 -17.85 -0.52
CA ARG A 21 -14.78 -17.60 -0.68
C ARG A 21 -14.27 -16.46 0.21
N PHE A 22 -15.07 -15.42 0.43
CA PHE A 22 -14.71 -14.32 1.31
C PHE A 22 -14.63 -14.79 2.76
N PHE A 23 -15.61 -15.56 3.22
CA PHE A 23 -15.61 -16.11 4.57
C PHE A 23 -14.44 -17.07 4.77
N LEU A 24 -14.10 -17.90 3.76
CA LEU A 24 -12.91 -18.73 3.81
C LEU A 24 -11.63 -17.90 3.93
N ALA A 25 -11.47 -16.86 3.09
CA ALA A 25 -10.33 -15.96 3.18
C ALA A 25 -10.26 -15.25 4.53
N LEU A 26 -11.41 -14.87 5.10
CA LEU A 26 -11.50 -14.25 6.42
C LEU A 26 -11.01 -15.19 7.52
N ILE A 27 -11.46 -16.45 7.49
CA ILE A 27 -11.00 -17.48 8.44
C ILE A 27 -9.49 -17.69 8.34
N VAL A 28 -8.95 -17.77 7.12
CA VAL A 28 -7.49 -17.92 6.92
C VAL A 28 -6.74 -16.73 7.48
N VAL A 29 -7.18 -15.51 7.21
CA VAL A 29 -6.53 -14.30 7.75
C VAL A 29 -6.63 -14.26 9.27
N LEU A 30 -7.78 -14.58 9.85
CA LEU A 30 -7.93 -14.66 11.30
C LEU A 30 -7.00 -15.71 11.91
N ALA A 31 -6.84 -16.87 11.27
CA ALA A 31 -5.89 -17.89 11.71
C ALA A 31 -4.44 -17.38 11.64
N LEU A 32 -4.06 -16.64 10.60
CA LEU A 32 -2.75 -16.01 10.50
C LEU A 32 -2.52 -14.96 11.59
N LEU A 33 -3.53 -14.15 11.91
CA LEU A 33 -3.43 -13.14 12.98
C LEU A 33 -3.28 -13.80 14.36
N VAL A 34 -4.03 -14.87 14.62
CA VAL A 34 -3.87 -15.68 15.84
C VAL A 34 -2.46 -16.29 15.88
N ALA A 35 -1.97 -16.84 14.76
CA ALA A 35 -0.59 -17.34 14.68
C ALA A 35 0.43 -16.23 14.96
N SER A 36 0.22 -15.01 14.45
CA SER A 36 1.11 -13.85 14.70
C SER A 36 1.16 -13.46 16.18
N LEU A 37 0.04 -13.54 16.89
CA LEU A 37 -0.04 -13.29 18.34
C LEU A 37 0.66 -14.38 19.15
N LEU A 38 0.58 -15.64 18.71
CA LEU A 38 1.20 -16.77 19.39
C LEU A 38 2.70 -16.90 19.07
N THR A 39 3.15 -16.40 17.93
CA THR A 39 4.55 -16.47 17.50
C THR A 39 5.41 -15.40 18.18
N GLY A 40 6.32 -15.84 19.05
CA GLY A 40 7.38 -15.02 19.62
C GLY A 40 8.31 -15.87 20.51
N GLU A 41 9.47 -15.32 20.85
CA GLU A 41 10.53 -16.07 21.55
C GLU A 41 10.17 -16.43 23.00
N TYR A 42 9.48 -15.52 23.70
CA TYR A 42 9.03 -15.74 25.08
C TYR A 42 7.77 -16.61 25.14
N ASP A 43 7.69 -17.52 26.10
CA ASP A 43 6.50 -18.34 26.27
C ASP A 43 5.49 -17.58 27.15
N ILE A 44 4.35 -17.22 26.55
CA ILE A 44 3.30 -16.39 27.19
C ILE A 44 2.82 -17.02 28.50
N PHE A 45 2.87 -18.34 28.61
CA PHE A 45 2.31 -19.10 29.73
C PHE A 45 3.34 -19.55 30.77
N ARG A 46 4.64 -19.45 30.46
CA ARG A 46 5.71 -19.95 31.35
C ARG A 46 6.59 -18.86 31.93
N ASP A 47 6.73 -17.73 31.24
CA ASP A 47 7.58 -16.63 31.68
C ASP A 47 6.78 -15.61 32.50
N GLU A 48 7.35 -15.16 33.62
CA GLU A 48 6.74 -14.16 34.53
C GLU A 48 6.42 -12.84 33.80
N PHE A 49 7.18 -12.52 32.76
CA PHE A 49 7.00 -11.34 31.89
C PHE A 49 6.24 -11.63 30.58
N GLY A 50 5.76 -12.86 30.37
CA GLY A 50 5.14 -13.28 29.10
C GLY A 50 3.90 -12.47 28.72
N LEU A 51 3.05 -12.14 29.70
CA LEU A 51 1.85 -11.33 29.52
C LEU A 51 2.16 -9.85 29.22
N GLU A 52 3.21 -9.30 29.84
CA GLU A 52 3.63 -7.91 29.63
C GLU A 52 4.24 -7.74 28.23
N MET A 53 5.14 -8.65 27.83
CA MET A 53 5.71 -8.70 26.49
C MET A 53 4.65 -8.90 25.40
N PHE A 54 3.64 -9.73 25.66
CA PHE A 54 2.50 -9.92 24.76
C PHE A 54 1.78 -8.60 24.45
N ASN A 55 1.48 -7.80 25.49
CA ASN A 55 0.79 -6.52 25.35
C ASN A 55 1.68 -5.40 24.79
N MET A 56 2.97 -5.41 25.09
CA MET A 56 3.89 -4.35 24.65
C MET A 56 4.38 -4.52 23.20
N THR A 57 4.46 -5.75 22.70
CA THR A 57 5.09 -6.02 21.39
C THR A 57 4.15 -6.77 20.43
N ARG A 58 3.54 -7.89 20.84
CA ARG A 58 2.79 -8.77 19.92
C ARG A 58 1.47 -8.17 19.47
N VAL A 59 0.71 -7.58 20.40
CA VAL A 59 -0.56 -6.90 20.08
C VAL A 59 -0.31 -5.67 19.19
N PRO A 60 0.60 -4.74 19.53
CA PRO A 60 0.97 -3.61 18.67
C PRO A 60 1.42 -4.05 17.28
N ARG A 61 2.30 -5.05 17.20
CA ARG A 61 2.79 -5.58 15.92
C ARG A 61 1.66 -6.15 15.07
N THR A 62 0.76 -6.93 15.66
CA THR A 62 -0.38 -7.52 14.93
C THR A 62 -1.34 -6.44 14.42
N ILE A 63 -1.63 -5.42 15.23
CA ILE A 63 -2.45 -4.27 14.82
C ILE A 63 -1.76 -3.52 13.67
N ALA A 64 -0.46 -3.30 13.75
CA ALA A 64 0.30 -2.64 12.70
C ALA A 64 0.30 -3.45 11.38
N LEU A 65 0.42 -4.77 11.43
CA LEU A 65 0.29 -5.65 10.25
C LEU A 65 -1.07 -5.45 9.57
N VAL A 66 -2.15 -5.41 10.36
CA VAL A 66 -3.51 -5.21 9.85
C VAL A 66 -3.65 -3.82 9.21
N LEU A 67 -3.26 -2.78 9.93
CA LEU A 67 -3.43 -1.40 9.46
C LEU A 67 -2.55 -1.10 8.25
N ALA A 68 -1.25 -1.41 8.31
CA ALA A 68 -0.32 -1.17 7.21
C ALA A 68 -0.65 -2.00 5.97
N GLY A 69 -0.98 -3.29 6.16
CA GLY A 69 -1.36 -4.18 5.06
C GLY A 69 -2.61 -3.70 4.32
N ALA A 70 -3.64 -3.29 5.06
CA ALA A 70 -4.85 -2.72 4.47
C ALA A 70 -4.58 -1.37 3.78
N ALA A 71 -3.78 -0.49 4.40
CA ALA A 71 -3.43 0.83 3.87
C ALA A 71 -2.70 0.78 2.55
N MET A 72 -1.68 -0.06 2.47
CA MET A 72 -0.79 -0.10 1.32
C MET A 72 -1.47 -0.81 0.15
N ALA A 73 -2.25 -1.87 0.41
CA ALA A 73 -3.08 -2.50 -0.61
C ALA A 73 -4.14 -1.54 -1.17
N MET A 74 -4.82 -0.79 -0.28
CA MET A 74 -5.83 0.19 -0.69
C MET A 74 -5.20 1.38 -1.45
N SER A 75 -4.09 1.93 -0.96
CA SER A 75 -3.34 2.99 -1.63
C SER A 75 -2.88 2.58 -3.01
N GLY A 76 -2.44 1.33 -3.17
CA GLY A 76 -2.14 0.72 -4.45
C GLY A 76 -3.34 0.76 -5.41
N LEU A 77 -4.50 0.27 -4.97
CA LEU A 77 -5.71 0.28 -5.79
C LEU A 77 -6.14 1.71 -6.18
N VAL A 78 -6.11 2.66 -5.24
CA VAL A 78 -6.43 4.07 -5.54
C VAL A 78 -5.41 4.65 -6.53
N MET A 79 -4.12 4.37 -6.35
CA MET A 79 -3.07 4.82 -7.27
C MET A 79 -3.27 4.27 -8.68
N GLN A 80 -3.61 2.98 -8.81
CA GLN A 80 -3.89 2.35 -10.11
C GLN A 80 -5.08 3.02 -10.82
N LEU A 81 -6.13 3.39 -10.08
CA LEU A 81 -7.29 4.10 -10.64
C LEU A 81 -6.91 5.51 -11.10
N LEU A 82 -6.23 6.29 -10.26
CA LEU A 82 -5.85 7.67 -10.60
C LEU A 82 -4.85 7.75 -11.76
N THR A 83 -3.95 6.79 -11.86
CA THR A 83 -2.96 6.71 -12.95
C THR A 83 -3.47 5.96 -14.17
N GLN A 84 -4.66 5.34 -14.06
CA GLN A 84 -5.25 4.46 -15.08
C GLN A 84 -4.29 3.34 -15.51
N ASN A 85 -3.48 2.84 -14.57
CA ASN A 85 -2.44 1.86 -14.85
C ASN A 85 -2.33 0.84 -13.72
N ARG A 86 -2.51 -0.43 -14.08
CA ARG A 86 -2.53 -1.55 -13.13
C ARG A 86 -1.16 -1.93 -12.57
N PHE A 87 -0.07 -1.45 -13.15
CA PHE A 87 1.29 -1.75 -12.68
C PHE A 87 1.90 -0.65 -11.82
N VAL A 88 1.05 0.21 -11.26
CA VAL A 88 1.46 1.34 -10.44
C VAL A 88 1.02 1.13 -8.98
N GLU A 89 1.88 1.53 -8.07
CA GLU A 89 1.69 1.60 -6.63
C GLU A 89 2.60 2.70 -6.03
N PRO A 90 2.42 3.11 -4.76
CA PRO A 90 3.18 4.20 -4.15
C PRO A 90 4.72 4.06 -4.20
N THR A 91 5.24 2.84 -4.11
CA THR A 91 6.68 2.53 -4.24
C THR A 91 7.18 2.62 -5.68
N THR A 92 6.33 2.42 -6.68
CA THR A 92 6.71 2.58 -8.10
C THR A 92 6.59 4.02 -8.59
N THR A 93 5.76 4.85 -7.96
CA THR A 93 5.58 6.27 -8.32
C THR A 93 6.62 7.20 -7.70
N GLY A 94 7.52 6.68 -6.86
CA GLY A 94 8.47 7.48 -6.10
C GLY A 94 7.92 8.02 -4.78
N THR A 95 6.65 7.76 -4.45
CA THR A 95 5.97 8.39 -3.29
C THR A 95 6.64 8.02 -1.96
N THR A 96 7.19 6.80 -1.87
CA THR A 96 7.90 6.31 -0.68
C THR A 96 9.27 6.97 -0.55
N GLU A 97 9.96 7.22 -1.65
CA GLU A 97 11.23 7.93 -1.71
C GLU A 97 11.07 9.38 -1.26
N TRP A 98 9.98 10.04 -1.68
CA TRP A 98 9.62 11.36 -1.19
C TRP A 98 9.27 11.35 0.31
N ALA A 99 8.56 10.34 0.80
CA ALA A 99 8.30 10.19 2.24
C ALA A 99 9.61 10.03 3.03
N GLY A 100 10.56 9.24 2.52
CA GLY A 100 11.90 9.06 3.08
C GLY A 100 12.71 10.37 3.11
N LEU A 101 12.64 11.17 2.04
CA LEU A 101 13.26 12.50 2.01
C LEU A 101 12.63 13.43 3.07
N GLY A 102 11.31 13.39 3.25
CA GLY A 102 10.63 14.16 4.30
C GLY A 102 11.03 13.74 5.71
N LEU A 103 11.17 12.43 5.96
CA LEU A 103 11.71 11.91 7.22
C LEU A 103 13.13 12.41 7.48
N LEU A 104 14.01 12.33 6.47
CA LEU A 104 15.37 12.83 6.57
C LEU A 104 15.41 14.34 6.82
N PHE A 105 14.57 15.10 6.12
CA PHE A 105 14.44 16.54 6.32
C PHE A 105 14.02 16.86 7.76
N ALA A 106 13.00 16.18 8.29
CA ALA A 106 12.59 16.36 9.67
C ALA A 106 13.71 16.01 10.65
N MET A 107 14.43 14.91 10.44
CA MET A 107 15.53 14.47 11.30
C MET A 107 16.68 15.48 11.34
N VAL A 108 17.04 16.07 10.20
CA VAL A 108 18.19 16.98 10.09
C VAL A 108 17.85 18.38 10.60
N PHE A 109 16.70 18.92 10.20
CA PHE A 109 16.33 20.31 10.53
C PHE A 109 15.57 20.43 11.85
N PHE A 110 14.94 19.36 12.32
CA PHE A 110 14.18 19.31 13.57
C PHE A 110 14.53 18.04 14.37
N PRO A 111 15.74 17.95 14.97
CA PRO A 111 16.19 16.72 15.66
C PRO A 111 15.23 16.28 16.78
N ASP A 112 14.70 17.23 17.53
CA ASP A 112 13.73 17.04 18.62
C ASP A 112 12.29 16.83 18.13
N ALA A 113 12.08 16.67 16.82
CA ALA A 113 10.76 16.45 16.26
C ALA A 113 10.15 15.17 16.81
N THR A 114 8.94 15.31 17.36
CA THR A 114 8.08 14.20 17.76
C THR A 114 7.78 13.28 16.59
N VAL A 115 7.37 12.03 16.87
CA VAL A 115 6.93 11.06 15.84
C VAL A 115 5.86 11.66 14.93
N LEU A 116 4.92 12.43 15.49
CA LEU A 116 3.86 13.09 14.73
C LEU A 116 4.42 14.16 13.78
N GLN A 117 5.41 14.96 14.20
CA GLN A 117 6.02 15.97 13.34
C GLN A 117 6.82 15.34 12.20
N ARG A 118 7.59 14.28 12.48
CA ARG A 118 8.30 13.51 11.46
C ARG A 118 7.32 12.91 10.43
N MET A 119 6.19 12.42 10.92
CA MET A 119 5.12 11.91 10.08
C MET A 119 4.46 12.98 9.21
N LEU A 120 4.13 14.15 9.77
CA LEU A 120 3.58 15.25 8.99
C LEU A 120 4.55 15.67 7.87
N SER A 121 5.85 15.70 8.15
CA SER A 121 6.86 15.97 7.13
C SER A 121 6.87 14.90 6.03
N ALA A 122 6.89 13.62 6.40
CA ALA A 122 6.81 12.50 5.45
C ALA A 122 5.55 12.58 4.57
N VAL A 123 4.39 12.87 5.16
CA VAL A 123 3.12 13.02 4.44
C VAL A 123 3.18 14.20 3.47
N VAL A 124 3.66 15.37 3.90
CA VAL A 124 3.77 16.56 3.04
C VAL A 124 4.71 16.30 1.86
N PHE A 125 5.90 15.75 2.10
CA PHE A 125 6.83 15.46 1.01
C PHE A 125 6.28 14.39 0.06
N SER A 126 5.67 13.33 0.58
CA SER A 126 5.03 12.30 -0.25
C SER A 126 3.89 12.86 -1.10
N PHE A 127 3.14 13.84 -0.59
CA PHE A 127 2.09 14.55 -1.32
C PHE A 127 2.65 15.40 -2.45
N VAL A 128 3.64 16.24 -2.14
CA VAL A 128 4.34 17.07 -3.13
C VAL A 128 4.95 16.19 -4.23
N GLY A 129 5.63 15.11 -3.83
CA GLY A 129 6.24 14.17 -4.76
C GLY A 129 5.26 13.46 -5.68
N THR A 130 4.13 13.02 -5.14
CA THR A 130 3.08 12.38 -5.93
C THR A 130 2.40 13.39 -6.87
N MET A 131 2.22 14.64 -6.44
CA MET A 131 1.74 15.71 -7.32
C MET A 131 2.72 15.99 -8.46
N ILE A 132 4.02 16.05 -8.18
CA ILE A 132 5.06 16.18 -9.21
C ILE A 132 4.94 15.02 -10.20
N PHE A 133 4.85 13.79 -9.72
CA PHE A 133 4.65 12.62 -10.58
C PHE A 133 3.42 12.76 -11.49
N PHE A 134 2.26 13.16 -10.95
CA PHE A 134 1.05 13.39 -11.76
C PHE A 134 1.23 14.52 -12.78
N GLN A 135 1.95 15.59 -12.45
CA GLN A 135 2.24 16.66 -13.42
C GLN A 135 3.12 16.18 -14.57
N PHE A 136 4.14 15.36 -14.29
CA PHE A 136 4.92 14.70 -15.34
C PHE A 136 4.04 13.80 -16.19
N LEU A 137 3.19 12.97 -15.58
CA LEU A 137 2.29 12.07 -16.28
C LEU A 137 1.31 12.79 -17.21
N ARG A 138 0.83 13.98 -16.84
CA ARG A 138 -0.04 14.81 -17.70
C ARG A 138 0.66 15.27 -18.99
N ARG A 139 1.98 15.44 -18.98
CA ARG A 139 2.76 15.88 -20.15
C ARG A 139 3.16 14.74 -21.08
N VAL A 140 3.02 13.49 -20.64
CA VAL A 140 3.41 12.32 -21.43
C VAL A 140 2.25 11.89 -22.32
N THR A 141 2.48 11.95 -23.63
CA THR A 141 1.51 11.59 -24.67
C THR A 141 1.39 10.08 -24.89
N LEU A 142 2.48 9.33 -24.64
CA LEU A 142 2.51 7.87 -24.76
C LEU A 142 2.30 7.21 -23.39
N ARG A 143 1.05 6.90 -23.06
CA ARG A 143 0.70 6.19 -21.82
C ARG A 143 0.69 4.67 -22.03
N SER A 144 1.83 4.10 -22.41
CA SER A 144 1.95 2.64 -22.38
C SER A 144 1.93 2.15 -20.93
N SER A 145 1.46 0.92 -20.72
CA SER A 145 1.34 0.36 -19.37
C SER A 145 2.67 0.30 -18.61
N LEU A 146 3.81 0.32 -19.31
CA LEU A 146 5.14 0.27 -18.70
C LEU A 146 5.77 1.65 -18.51
N ILE A 147 5.41 2.65 -19.32
CA ILE A 147 6.01 3.99 -19.24
C ILE A 147 5.69 4.65 -17.89
N VAL A 148 4.47 4.47 -17.37
CA VAL A 148 4.04 5.15 -16.12
C VAL A 148 4.87 4.68 -14.91
N PRO A 149 5.05 3.37 -14.63
CA PRO A 149 5.97 2.92 -13.60
C PRO A 149 7.42 3.35 -13.83
N ILE A 150 7.91 3.33 -15.08
CA ILE A 150 9.31 3.71 -15.39
C ILE A 150 9.57 5.17 -15.00
N ILE A 151 8.65 6.09 -15.33
CA ILE A 151 8.76 7.51 -14.93
C ILE A 151 8.83 7.63 -13.41
N GLY A 152 7.98 6.90 -12.70
CA GLY A 152 7.96 6.91 -11.24
C GLY A 152 9.27 6.39 -10.63
N ILE A 153 9.80 5.27 -11.14
CA ILE A 153 11.11 4.72 -10.72
C ILE A 153 12.24 5.72 -11.01
N MET A 154 12.23 6.37 -12.16
CA MET A 154 13.24 7.38 -12.50
C MET A 154 13.17 8.60 -11.56
N LEU A 155 11.98 9.12 -11.30
CA LEU A 155 11.78 10.23 -10.34
C LEU A 155 12.18 9.81 -8.92
N GLY A 156 11.79 8.61 -8.50
CA GLY A 156 12.18 8.01 -7.22
C GLY A 156 13.70 7.88 -7.09
N ALA A 157 14.40 7.43 -8.14
CA ALA A 157 15.86 7.32 -8.13
C ALA A 157 16.57 8.68 -7.98
N VAL A 158 16.05 9.74 -8.60
CA VAL A 158 16.57 11.10 -8.43
C VAL A 158 16.41 11.55 -6.97
N VAL A 159 15.21 11.39 -6.41
CA VAL A 159 14.90 11.75 -5.02
C VAL A 159 15.69 10.91 -4.03
N GLY A 160 15.84 9.62 -4.30
CA GLY A 160 16.66 8.69 -3.51
C GLY A 160 18.14 9.08 -3.53
N SER A 161 18.66 9.53 -4.67
CA SER A 161 20.03 10.04 -4.79
C SER A 161 20.23 11.31 -3.96
N VAL A 162 19.27 12.24 -4.00
CA VAL A 162 19.28 13.45 -3.16
C VAL A 162 19.21 13.07 -1.68
N SER A 163 18.33 12.14 -1.31
CA SER A 163 18.19 11.65 0.07
C SER A 163 19.49 11.00 0.56
N THR A 164 20.12 10.19 -0.28
CA THR A 164 21.41 9.54 0.03
C THR A 164 22.52 10.58 0.24
N PHE A 165 22.59 11.60 -0.60
CA PHE A 165 23.57 12.68 -0.46
C PHE A 165 23.40 13.44 0.86
N PHE A 166 22.17 13.83 1.21
CA PHE A 166 21.92 14.51 2.49
C PHE A 166 22.13 13.58 3.70
N ALA A 167 21.77 12.30 3.58
CA ALA A 167 22.00 11.32 4.64
C ALA A 167 23.49 11.08 4.88
N LEU A 168 24.32 11.13 3.84
CA LEU A 168 25.77 11.12 3.97
C LEU A 168 26.29 12.33 4.75
N LEU A 169 25.81 13.53 4.43
CA LEU A 169 26.23 14.76 5.13
C LEU A 169 25.79 14.80 6.59
N ALA A 170 24.68 14.15 6.92
CA ALA A 170 24.09 14.13 8.25
C ALA A 170 24.41 12.88 9.07
N ASP A 171 25.31 12.00 8.60
CA ASP A 171 25.63 10.70 9.21
C ASP A 171 24.38 9.82 9.48
N ALA A 172 23.37 9.95 8.60
CA ALA A 172 22.07 9.32 8.71
C ALA A 172 21.86 8.18 7.69
N LEU A 173 22.93 7.70 7.04
CA LEU A 173 22.85 6.63 6.04
C LEU A 173 22.25 5.34 6.61
N GLN A 174 22.63 4.97 7.83
CA GLN A 174 22.10 3.77 8.49
C GLN A 174 20.60 3.91 8.75
N SER A 175 20.17 5.06 9.28
CA SER A 175 18.75 5.37 9.53
C SER A 175 17.94 5.33 8.23
N LEU A 176 18.48 5.93 7.16
CA LEU A 176 17.86 5.89 5.83
C LEU A 176 17.71 4.44 5.33
N GLY A 177 18.76 3.63 5.48
CA GLY A 177 18.73 2.20 5.14
C GLY A 177 17.66 1.44 5.90
N ILE A 178 17.51 1.68 7.20
CA ILE A 178 16.49 1.05 8.05
C ILE A 178 15.08 1.43 7.58
N TRP A 179 14.81 2.69 7.19
CA TRP A 179 13.49 3.09 6.72
C TRP A 179 13.09 2.45 5.37
N PHE A 180 14.06 2.20 4.49
CA PHE A 180 13.81 1.44 3.25
C PHE A 180 13.74 -0.08 3.49
N MET A 181 14.30 -0.58 4.59
CA MET A 181 14.15 -1.96 5.05
C MET A 181 12.90 -2.11 5.94
N GLY A 182 11.73 -2.12 5.32
CA GLY A 182 10.47 -2.28 6.03
C GLY A 182 10.43 -3.51 6.96
N SER A 183 10.22 -3.27 8.25
CA SER A 183 10.15 -4.29 9.28
C SER A 183 9.17 -3.90 10.39
N PHE A 184 8.55 -4.90 11.00
CA PHE A 184 7.65 -4.70 12.14
C PHE A 184 8.32 -4.95 13.49
N THR A 185 9.62 -5.26 13.51
CA THR A 185 10.40 -5.52 14.74
C THR A 185 10.41 -4.31 15.68
N SER A 186 10.40 -3.08 15.14
CA SER A 186 10.44 -1.83 15.92
C SER A 186 9.07 -1.38 16.42
N VAL A 187 7.99 -2.13 16.15
CA VAL A 187 6.63 -1.75 16.52
C VAL A 187 6.36 -2.12 17.99
N ILE A 188 6.32 -1.10 18.85
CA ILE A 188 6.11 -1.22 20.29
C ILE A 188 4.95 -0.30 20.71
N ALA A 189 4.31 -0.62 21.85
CA ALA A 189 3.36 0.27 22.49
C ALA A 189 3.91 1.71 22.66
N GLY A 190 3.11 2.72 22.33
CA GLY A 190 3.50 4.13 22.31
C GLY A 190 3.90 4.69 20.94
N GLN A 191 4.23 3.83 19.95
CA GLN A 191 4.57 4.26 18.59
C GLN A 191 3.54 3.86 17.53
N TYR A 192 2.85 2.75 17.72
CA TYR A 192 1.91 2.20 16.74
C TYR A 192 0.57 2.94 16.71
N GLU A 193 0.23 3.70 17.74
CA GLU A 193 -1.04 4.40 17.90
C GLU A 193 -1.28 5.41 16.77
N VAL A 194 -0.21 5.94 16.18
CA VAL A 194 -0.32 6.88 15.07
C VAL A 194 -0.83 6.20 13.79
N LEU A 195 -0.72 4.86 13.68
CA LEU A 195 -1.33 4.09 12.59
C LEU A 195 -2.86 4.17 12.61
N TRP A 196 -3.52 4.55 13.71
CA TRP A 196 -4.97 4.73 13.72
C TRP A 196 -5.45 5.82 12.74
N VAL A 197 -4.58 6.78 12.39
CA VAL A 197 -4.85 7.77 11.32
C VAL A 197 -5.13 7.08 9.98
N VAL A 198 -4.46 5.95 9.72
CA VAL A 198 -4.71 5.14 8.52
C VAL A 198 -6.14 4.60 8.51
N LEU A 199 -6.68 4.19 9.66
CA LEU A 199 -8.07 3.71 9.71
C LEU A 199 -9.05 4.78 9.23
N LEU A 200 -8.85 6.03 9.64
CA LEU A 200 -9.65 7.17 9.16
C LEU A 200 -9.50 7.37 7.64
N MET A 201 -8.29 7.19 7.12
CA MET A 201 -8.03 7.22 5.68
C MET A 201 -8.77 6.09 4.94
N LEU A 202 -8.78 4.85 5.46
CA LEU A 202 -9.51 3.73 4.85
C LEU A 202 -11.02 4.03 4.78
N VAL A 203 -11.56 4.60 5.85
CA VAL A 203 -12.97 5.03 5.91
C VAL A 203 -13.24 6.14 4.89
N ALA A 204 -12.35 7.12 4.78
CA ALA A 204 -12.46 8.18 3.78
C ALA A 204 -12.46 7.62 2.35
N VAL A 205 -11.54 6.70 2.00
CA VAL A 205 -11.51 6.05 0.69
C VAL A 205 -12.84 5.34 0.40
N TYR A 206 -13.44 4.67 1.39
CA TYR A 206 -14.74 4.02 1.21
C TYR A 206 -15.85 5.02 0.82
N PHE A 207 -15.88 6.21 1.43
CA PHE A 207 -16.85 7.26 1.06
C PHE A 207 -16.57 7.87 -0.31
N TYR A 208 -15.30 7.98 -0.72
CA TYR A 208 -14.91 8.50 -2.02
C TYR A 208 -14.85 7.43 -3.12
N ALA A 209 -15.11 6.15 -2.80
CA ALA A 209 -14.88 5.02 -3.70
C ALA A 209 -15.59 5.17 -5.06
N ASP A 210 -16.87 5.58 -5.05
CA ASP A 210 -17.63 5.73 -6.30
C ASP A 210 -17.06 6.88 -7.16
N LYS A 211 -16.62 7.98 -6.52
CA LYS A 211 -16.00 9.14 -7.21
C LYS A 211 -14.62 8.81 -7.77
N LEU A 212 -13.81 8.07 -7.00
CA LEU A 212 -12.49 7.59 -7.44
C LEU A 212 -12.61 6.61 -8.61
N THR A 213 -13.64 5.75 -8.60
CA THR A 213 -13.92 4.84 -9.72
C THR A 213 -14.26 5.61 -10.99
N VAL A 214 -15.12 6.63 -10.89
CA VAL A 214 -15.48 7.49 -12.03
C VAL A 214 -14.27 8.28 -12.53
N ALA A 215 -13.44 8.82 -11.64
CA ALA A 215 -12.19 9.49 -12.03
C ALA A 215 -11.22 8.54 -12.74
N GLY A 216 -11.17 7.25 -12.35
CA GLY A 216 -10.36 6.24 -13.01
C GLY A 216 -10.79 5.92 -14.45
N LEU A 217 -12.01 6.28 -14.85
CA LEU A 217 -12.46 6.17 -16.25
C LEU A 217 -11.86 7.26 -17.16
N GLY A 218 -11.24 8.28 -16.58
CA GLY A 218 -10.57 9.36 -17.29
C GLY A 218 -11.24 10.71 -17.07
N GLU A 219 -10.50 11.76 -17.41
CA GLU A 219 -10.88 13.15 -17.20
C GLU A 219 -12.17 13.53 -17.94
N ASP A 220 -12.29 13.12 -19.21
CA ASP A 220 -13.47 13.41 -20.04
C ASP A 220 -14.74 12.77 -19.45
N VAL A 221 -14.64 11.50 -19.02
CA VAL A 221 -15.78 10.76 -18.45
C VAL A 221 -16.18 11.37 -17.11
N ALA A 222 -15.21 11.67 -16.24
CA ALA A 222 -15.47 12.27 -14.95
C ALA A 222 -16.16 13.64 -15.08
N THR A 223 -15.65 14.48 -16.00
CA THR A 223 -16.18 15.83 -16.21
C THR A 223 -17.59 15.79 -16.82
N ASN A 224 -17.87 14.86 -17.74
CA ASN A 224 -19.20 14.68 -18.34
C ASN A 224 -20.27 14.25 -17.33
N VAL A 225 -19.91 13.56 -16.25
CA VAL A 225 -20.83 13.13 -15.17
C VAL A 225 -20.94 14.22 -14.08
N GLY A 226 -20.30 15.38 -14.26
CA GLY A 226 -20.35 16.52 -13.33
C GLY A 226 -19.36 16.42 -12.17
N LEU A 227 -18.36 15.53 -12.26
CA LEU A 227 -17.31 15.39 -11.25
C LEU A 227 -16.13 16.31 -11.59
N ASN A 228 -15.62 17.04 -10.60
CA ASN A 228 -14.39 17.80 -10.76
C ASN A 228 -13.18 16.84 -10.66
N TYR A 229 -12.59 16.49 -11.80
CA TYR A 229 -11.49 15.53 -11.91
C TYR A 229 -10.26 15.94 -11.08
N ASP A 230 -9.82 17.19 -11.19
CA ASP A 230 -8.65 17.71 -10.45
C ASP A 230 -8.83 17.61 -8.93
N ARG A 231 -10.03 17.93 -8.43
CA ARG A 231 -10.35 17.81 -7.00
C ARG A 231 -10.27 16.36 -6.53
N ILE A 232 -10.69 15.41 -7.35
CA ILE A 232 -10.64 13.98 -6.98
C ILE A 232 -9.22 13.44 -7.02
N ILE A 233 -8.39 13.86 -7.99
CA ILE A 233 -6.95 13.57 -7.96
C ILE A 233 -6.33 14.12 -6.68
N LEU A 234 -6.60 15.38 -6.33
CA LEU A 234 -6.05 16.02 -5.13
C LEU A 234 -6.41 15.24 -3.86
N ILE A 235 -7.67 14.85 -3.71
CA ILE A 235 -8.15 14.06 -2.57
C ILE A 235 -7.50 12.68 -2.57
N GLY A 236 -7.51 11.98 -3.71
CA GLY A 236 -6.94 10.64 -3.82
C GLY A 236 -5.44 10.62 -3.52
N THR A 237 -4.69 11.58 -4.04
CA THR A 237 -3.28 11.76 -3.70
C THR A 237 -3.09 12.08 -2.23
N GLY A 238 -3.91 12.96 -1.63
CA GLY A 238 -3.89 13.24 -0.19
C GLY A 238 -4.04 11.96 0.65
N LEU A 239 -5.01 11.10 0.30
CA LEU A 239 -5.24 9.84 0.99
C LEU A 239 -4.06 8.87 0.84
N ILE A 240 -3.52 8.73 -0.37
CA ILE A 240 -2.34 7.88 -0.63
C ILE A 240 -1.11 8.39 0.14
N SER A 241 -0.90 9.70 0.18
CA SER A 241 0.22 10.33 0.87
C SER A 241 0.14 10.19 2.38
N ILE A 242 -1.06 10.31 2.96
CA ILE A 242 -1.29 10.02 4.38
C ILE A 242 -0.93 8.56 4.66
N ALA A 243 -1.46 7.62 3.88
CA ALA A 243 -1.21 6.20 4.06
C ALA A 243 0.29 5.86 3.95
N THR A 244 0.93 6.31 2.87
CA THR A 244 2.33 6.01 2.56
C THR A 244 3.25 6.66 3.59
N GLY A 245 3.04 7.94 3.92
CA GLY A 245 3.81 8.65 4.93
C GLY A 245 3.72 7.99 6.31
N VAL A 246 2.50 7.71 6.79
CA VAL A 246 2.29 7.05 8.10
C VAL A 246 2.94 5.67 8.15
N VAL A 247 2.72 4.84 7.14
CA VAL A 247 3.29 3.48 7.09
C VAL A 247 4.81 3.52 6.97
N THR A 248 5.36 4.43 6.17
CA THR A 248 6.82 4.57 6.00
C THR A 248 7.50 4.99 7.30
N VAL A 249 6.88 5.87 8.10
CA VAL A 249 7.43 6.30 9.40
C VAL A 249 7.44 5.17 10.42
N VAL A 250 6.36 4.37 10.48
CA VAL A 250 6.17 3.39 11.56
C VAL A 250 6.77 2.02 11.21
N VAL A 251 6.64 1.59 9.95
CA VAL A 251 7.01 0.25 9.48
C VAL A 251 8.13 0.30 8.45
N GLY A 252 8.24 1.39 7.69
CA GLY A 252 9.14 1.48 6.54
C GLY A 252 8.48 1.08 5.22
N SER A 253 9.30 0.83 4.20
CA SER A 253 8.83 0.53 2.85
C SER A 253 8.26 -0.90 2.72
N LEU A 254 7.04 -1.01 2.20
CA LEU A 254 6.37 -2.29 1.88
C LEU A 254 6.18 -2.42 0.35
N PRO A 255 7.19 -2.91 -0.38
CA PRO A 255 7.17 -2.93 -1.85
C PRO A 255 6.15 -3.95 -2.39
N PHE A 256 5.64 -3.71 -3.60
CA PHE A 256 4.75 -4.58 -4.38
C PHE A 256 3.37 -4.90 -3.78
N LEU A 257 3.09 -4.57 -2.51
CA LEU A 257 1.79 -4.90 -1.92
C LEU A 257 0.64 -4.20 -2.64
N GLY A 258 0.81 -2.91 -2.92
CA GLY A 258 -0.17 -2.08 -3.60
C GLY A 258 -0.35 -2.46 -5.07
N LEU A 259 0.62 -3.16 -5.65
CA LEU A 259 0.54 -3.69 -7.00
C LEU A 259 -0.14 -5.06 -7.01
N ILE A 260 0.37 -6.01 -6.24
CA ILE A 260 -0.04 -7.42 -6.29
C ILE A 260 -1.51 -7.57 -5.88
N VAL A 261 -1.87 -7.00 -4.72
CA VAL A 261 -3.15 -7.29 -4.09
C VAL A 261 -4.32 -6.83 -4.97
N PRO A 262 -4.35 -5.57 -5.46
CA PRO A 262 -5.44 -5.13 -6.31
C PRO A 262 -5.53 -5.90 -7.63
N ASN A 263 -4.39 -6.24 -8.24
CA ASN A 263 -4.36 -7.03 -9.48
C ASN A 263 -4.93 -8.43 -9.27
N ILE A 264 -4.56 -9.11 -8.19
CA ILE A 264 -5.11 -10.43 -7.85
C ILE A 264 -6.62 -10.33 -7.66
N VAL A 265 -7.11 -9.32 -6.92
CA VAL A 265 -8.56 -9.10 -6.71
C VAL A 265 -9.29 -8.83 -8.03
N ALA A 266 -8.72 -7.98 -8.88
CA ALA A 266 -9.29 -7.62 -10.17
C ALA A 266 -9.47 -8.83 -11.10
N MET A 267 -8.56 -9.82 -11.04
CA MET A 267 -8.65 -11.03 -11.86
C MET A 267 -9.91 -11.87 -11.59
N PHE A 268 -10.48 -11.85 -10.38
CA PHE A 268 -11.65 -12.66 -10.04
C PHE A 268 -12.91 -11.86 -9.70
N ARG A 269 -12.81 -10.54 -9.44
CA ARG A 269 -13.98 -9.67 -9.19
C ARG A 269 -14.20 -8.55 -10.19
N GLY A 270 -13.25 -8.26 -11.07
CA GLY A 270 -13.28 -7.07 -11.94
C GLY A 270 -12.83 -5.79 -11.21
N ASP A 271 -13.13 -4.61 -11.75
CA ASP A 271 -12.47 -3.35 -11.39
C ASP A 271 -13.31 -2.39 -10.50
N ASP A 272 -14.42 -2.85 -9.91
CA ASP A 272 -15.26 -2.02 -9.03
C ASP A 272 -14.57 -1.78 -7.68
N LEU A 273 -14.10 -0.54 -7.44
CA LEU A 273 -13.42 -0.15 -6.20
C LEU A 273 -14.26 -0.50 -4.98
N ARG A 274 -15.51 -0.03 -4.92
CA ARG A 274 -16.32 -0.11 -3.70
C ARG A 274 -16.64 -1.55 -3.31
N SER A 275 -16.84 -2.40 -4.31
CA SER A 275 -17.06 -3.83 -4.08
C SER A 275 -15.78 -4.59 -3.73
N ASN A 276 -14.63 -4.13 -4.19
CA ASN A 276 -13.35 -4.80 -4.01
C ASN A 276 -12.61 -4.38 -2.73
N LEU A 277 -12.93 -3.22 -2.15
CA LEU A 277 -12.28 -2.71 -0.93
C LEU A 277 -12.14 -3.76 0.19
N PRO A 278 -13.18 -4.53 0.59
CA PRO A 278 -13.03 -5.53 1.64
C PRO A 278 -12.04 -6.65 1.28
N TRP A 279 -12.02 -7.06 0.01
CA TRP A 279 -11.11 -8.09 -0.48
C TRP A 279 -9.67 -7.61 -0.56
N VAL A 280 -9.47 -6.37 -1.00
CA VAL A 280 -8.16 -5.73 -1.10
C VAL A 280 -7.56 -5.57 0.28
N CYS A 281 -8.34 -5.08 1.26
CA CYS A 281 -7.88 -5.01 2.64
C CYS A 281 -7.55 -6.40 3.18
N LEU A 282 -8.45 -7.37 3.02
CA LEU A 282 -8.28 -8.71 3.57
C LEU A 282 -7.04 -9.43 3.02
N LEU A 283 -6.84 -9.40 1.70
CA LEU A 283 -5.65 -10.00 1.08
C LEU A 283 -4.38 -9.21 1.42
N GLY A 284 -4.43 -7.89 1.52
CA GLY A 284 -3.30 -7.07 1.96
C GLY A 284 -2.83 -7.46 3.36
N VAL A 285 -3.76 -7.57 4.31
CA VAL A 285 -3.48 -8.06 5.68
C VAL A 285 -2.92 -9.48 5.66
N GLY A 286 -3.55 -10.39 4.90
CA GLY A 286 -3.11 -11.78 4.83
C GLY A 286 -1.69 -11.95 4.31
N ILE A 287 -1.34 -11.27 3.20
CA ILE A 287 -0.01 -11.35 2.61
C ILE A 287 1.05 -10.76 3.55
N VAL A 288 0.81 -9.56 4.09
CA VAL A 288 1.77 -8.93 5.02
C VAL A 288 1.97 -9.77 6.28
N THR A 289 0.90 -10.30 6.86
CA THR A 289 0.98 -11.16 8.04
C THR A 289 1.72 -12.47 7.75
N ALA A 290 1.48 -13.08 6.57
CA ALA A 290 2.21 -14.27 6.16
C ALA A 290 3.71 -13.99 5.96
N CYS A 291 4.06 -12.88 5.30
CA CYS A 291 5.45 -12.47 5.12
C CYS A 291 6.14 -12.18 6.46
N ASP A 292 5.45 -11.53 7.40
CA ASP A 292 5.98 -11.26 8.75
C ASP A 292 6.21 -12.55 9.55
N LEU A 293 5.26 -13.48 9.53
CA LEU A 293 5.42 -14.79 10.17
C LEU A 293 6.61 -15.58 9.59
N LEU A 294 6.74 -15.62 8.26
CA LEU A 294 7.90 -16.24 7.62
C LEU A 294 9.20 -15.55 8.05
N GLY A 295 9.22 -14.22 8.12
CA GLY A 295 10.39 -13.45 8.56
C GLY A 295 10.83 -13.77 9.98
N ARG A 296 9.89 -14.07 10.89
CA ARG A 296 10.16 -14.49 12.27
C ARG A 296 10.64 -15.95 12.38
N ILE A 297 10.21 -16.83 11.48
CA ILE A 297 10.47 -18.28 11.58
C ILE A 297 11.79 -18.68 10.89
N ILE A 298 12.17 -18.05 9.77
CA ILE A 298 13.28 -18.54 8.93
C ILE A 298 14.65 -18.50 9.64
N ILE A 299 14.94 -17.47 10.44
CA ILE A 299 16.24 -17.28 11.13
C ILE A 299 16.13 -17.00 12.62
N ALA A 300 15.13 -17.58 13.30
CA ALA A 300 14.94 -17.39 14.74
C ALA A 300 16.25 -17.64 15.54
N PRO A 301 16.65 -16.77 16.48
CA PRO A 301 15.89 -15.65 17.08
C PRO A 301 15.98 -14.30 16.34
N PHE A 302 16.75 -14.22 15.23
CA PHE A 302 16.76 -13.02 14.39
C PHE A 302 15.52 -12.98 13.50
N GLU A 303 15.21 -11.79 12.97
CA GLU A 303 14.07 -11.60 12.08
C GLU A 303 14.53 -11.04 10.73
N ILE A 304 14.03 -11.61 9.64
CA ILE A 304 14.22 -11.04 8.29
C ILE A 304 13.23 -9.88 8.11
N PRO A 305 13.66 -8.72 7.58
CA PRO A 305 12.75 -7.63 7.24
C PRO A 305 11.64 -8.10 6.29
N VAL A 306 10.41 -7.72 6.60
CA VAL A 306 9.22 -8.14 5.83
C VAL A 306 9.30 -7.66 4.38
N SER A 307 9.90 -6.49 4.15
CA SER A 307 10.13 -5.95 2.80
C SER A 307 10.96 -6.86 1.90
N VAL A 308 11.88 -7.67 2.45
CA VAL A 308 12.70 -8.60 1.68
C VAL A 308 11.86 -9.76 1.15
N ILE A 309 11.07 -10.39 2.03
CA ILE A 309 10.20 -11.51 1.66
C ILE A 309 9.11 -11.03 0.70
N LEU A 310 8.49 -9.88 1.01
CA LEU A 310 7.48 -9.26 0.18
C LEU A 310 8.04 -8.83 -1.18
N GLY A 311 9.28 -8.30 -1.21
CA GLY A 311 10.01 -7.96 -2.43
C GLY A 311 10.23 -9.17 -3.33
N LEU A 312 10.66 -10.30 -2.77
CA LEU A 312 10.87 -11.54 -3.51
C LEU A 312 9.56 -12.10 -4.08
N VAL A 313 8.55 -12.28 -3.21
CA VAL A 313 7.24 -12.80 -3.62
C VAL A 313 6.61 -11.87 -4.65
N GLY A 314 6.71 -10.56 -4.41
CA GLY A 314 6.14 -9.54 -5.27
C GLY A 314 6.77 -9.45 -6.63
N ALA A 315 8.10 -9.53 -6.72
CA ALA A 315 8.80 -9.58 -8.01
C ALA A 315 8.35 -10.78 -8.85
N VAL A 316 8.26 -11.96 -8.24
CA VAL A 316 7.80 -13.18 -8.94
C VAL A 316 6.37 -13.02 -9.45
N VAL A 317 5.45 -12.56 -8.59
CA VAL A 317 4.04 -12.35 -8.98
C VAL A 317 3.92 -11.27 -10.06
N PHE A 318 4.66 -10.17 -9.93
CA PHE A 318 4.67 -9.08 -10.91
C PHE A 318 5.12 -9.56 -12.29
N ILE A 319 6.22 -10.31 -12.37
CA ILE A 319 6.71 -10.90 -13.62
C ILE A 319 5.64 -11.82 -14.24
N VAL A 320 5.02 -12.68 -13.43
CA VAL A 320 3.94 -13.58 -13.89
C VAL A 320 2.75 -12.79 -14.45
N LEU A 321 2.35 -11.69 -13.79
CA LEU A 321 1.25 -10.85 -14.25
C LEU A 321 1.56 -10.19 -15.61
N ILE A 322 2.78 -9.66 -15.79
CA ILE A 322 3.22 -9.06 -17.06
C ILE A 322 3.22 -10.10 -18.18
N VAL A 323 3.83 -11.27 -17.95
CA VAL A 323 3.94 -12.33 -18.97
C VAL A 323 2.55 -12.85 -19.39
N ARG A 324 1.60 -12.95 -18.46
CA ARG A 324 0.22 -13.36 -18.77
C ARG A 324 -0.53 -12.30 -19.58
N GLN A 325 -0.38 -11.02 -19.27
CA GLN A 325 -1.03 -9.95 -20.04
C GLN A 325 -0.49 -9.86 -21.48
N SER A 326 0.83 -10.03 -21.67
CA SER A 326 1.43 -10.07 -23.02
C SER A 326 0.86 -11.19 -23.89
N LYS A 327 0.50 -12.35 -23.30
CA LYS A 327 -0.12 -13.47 -24.02
C LYS A 327 -1.58 -13.24 -24.39
N ASN A 328 -2.32 -12.47 -23.58
CA ASN A 328 -3.73 -12.17 -23.81
C ASN A 328 -3.97 -10.92 -24.67
N GLY A 329 -2.94 -10.11 -24.92
CA GLY A 329 -2.98 -8.92 -25.78
C GLY A 329 -2.78 -9.21 -27.28
N LYS A 330 -3.35 -10.30 -27.80
CA LYS A 330 -3.56 -10.50 -29.23
C LYS A 330 -4.93 -9.98 -29.63
#